data_AF-A0A526YUH0-F1
#
_entry.id   AF-A0A526YUH0-F1
#
_cell.length_a   1.000
_cell.length_b   1.000
_cell.length_c   1.000
_cell.angle_alpha   90.00
_cell.angle_beta   90.00
_cell.angle_gamma   90.00
#
_symmetry.space_group_name_H-M   'P 1'
#
loop_
_entity.id
_entity.type
_entity.pdbx_description
1 polymer ?
#
loop_
_entity_poly.entity_id
_entity_poly.type
_entity_poly.pdbx_seq_one_letter_code
_entity_poly.pdbx_strand_id
1 'polypeptide(L)'
;KIILFFMTFLPQFVSAHDPNAPGKLFFLGAMFVVLSIPVTAPMVFAAEKFSSAMKASPRVTRVVDYLFAGVFSAFALKILTAHAK
;
A
#
# COMPACT_ATOMS: atom_id res chain seq x y z
N LYS A 1 -5.28 10.85 8.93
CA LYS A 1 -5.59 9.92 10.04
C LYS A 1 -4.39 9.68 10.96
N ILE A 2 -3.28 9.11 10.46
CA ILE A 2 -2.11 8.74 11.29
C ILE A 2 -1.45 9.95 11.98
N ILE A 3 -1.24 11.06 11.26
CA ILE A 3 -0.64 12.29 11.82
C ILE A 3 -1.50 12.89 12.95
N LEU A 4 -2.83 12.82 12.84
CA LEU A 4 -3.75 13.29 13.89
C LEU A 4 -3.65 12.44 15.16
N PHE A 5 -3.50 11.12 15.01
CA PHE A 5 -3.21 10.22 16.12
C PHE A 5 -1.92 10.66 16.84
N PHE A 6 -0.83 10.88 16.09
CA PHE A 6 0.41 11.35 16.69
C PHE A 6 0.23 12.68 17.42
N MET A 7 -0.47 13.67 16.84
CA MET A 7 -0.70 14.96 17.49
C MET A 7 -1.49 14.85 18.80
N THR A 8 -2.51 14.00 18.90
CA THR A 8 -3.29 13.84 20.16
C THR A 8 -2.51 13.06 21.22
N PHE A 9 -1.60 12.20 20.80
CA PHE A 9 -0.79 11.36 21.67
C PHE A 9 0.60 11.96 21.98
N LEU A 10 0.99 13.04 21.31
CA LEU A 10 2.26 13.73 21.53
C LEU A 10 2.42 14.31 22.94
N PRO A 11 1.39 14.94 23.54
CA PRO A 11 1.50 15.51 24.89
C PRO A 11 1.82 14.48 25.97
N GLN A 12 1.52 13.19 25.75
CA GLN A 12 1.84 12.12 26.70
C GLN A 12 3.33 11.74 26.69
N PHE A 13 4.05 12.09 25.63
CA PHE A 13 5.46 11.73 25.43
C PHE A 13 6.41 12.92 25.46
N VAL A 14 5.94 14.11 25.07
CA VAL A 14 6.72 15.34 25.04
C VAL A 14 5.86 16.50 25.56
N SER A 15 6.35 17.19 26.59
CA SER A 15 5.71 18.40 27.11
C SER A 15 5.90 19.58 26.15
N ALA A 16 4.86 20.38 25.96
CA ALA A 16 4.88 21.54 25.05
C ALA A 16 5.88 22.64 25.46
N HIS A 17 6.27 22.67 26.75
CA HIS A 17 7.18 23.67 27.30
C HIS A 17 8.62 23.18 27.49
N ASP A 18 8.96 22.00 26.96
CA ASP A 18 10.31 21.43 27.10
C ASP A 18 11.28 22.00 26.04
N PRO A 19 12.39 22.66 26.44
CA PRO A 19 13.40 23.17 25.50
C PRO A 19 14.03 22.08 24.63
N ASN A 20 14.05 20.83 25.10
CA ASN A 20 14.64 19.69 24.41
C ASN A 20 13.61 18.86 23.60
N ALA A 21 12.41 19.39 23.39
CA ALA A 21 11.34 18.73 22.63
C ALA A 21 11.78 18.18 21.25
N PRO A 22 12.58 18.90 20.42
CA PRO A 22 13.01 18.37 19.12
C PRO A 22 13.82 17.07 19.22
N GLY A 23 14.72 16.97 20.21
CA GLY A 23 15.53 15.77 20.43
C GLY A 23 14.69 14.57 20.85
N LYS A 24 13.69 14.79 21.73
CA LYS A 24 12.75 13.74 22.14
C LYS A 24 11.90 13.23 20.99
N LEU A 25 11.43 14.14 20.12
CA LEU A 25 10.66 13.78 18.93
C LEU A 25 11.49 12.96 17.94
N PHE A 26 12.76 13.32 17.73
CA PHE A 26 13.65 12.56 16.87
C PHE A 26 13.90 11.15 17.43
N PHE A 27 14.16 11.03 18.73
CA PHE A 27 14.32 9.74 19.39
C PHE A 27 13.04 8.89 19.30
N LEU A 28 11.87 9.46 19.59
CA LEU A 28 10.60 8.76 19.48
C LEU A 28 10.29 8.31 18.05
N GLY A 29 10.55 9.17 17.07
CA GLY A 29 10.36 8.84 15.66
C GLY A 29 11.28 7.69 15.21
N ALA A 30 12.55 7.74 15.59
CA ALA A 30 13.50 6.66 15.30
C ALA A 30 13.08 5.34 15.96
N MET A 31 12.70 5.37 17.24
CA MET A 31 12.21 4.20 17.96
C MET A 31 10.93 3.63 17.31
N PHE A 32 10.01 4.50 16.90
CA PHE A 32 8.79 4.09 16.20
C PHE A 32 9.10 3.38 14.88
N VAL A 33 10.07 3.88 14.10
CA VAL A 33 10.51 3.22 12.85
C VAL A 33 11.10 1.85 13.13
N VAL A 34 12.03 1.76 14.10
CA VAL A 34 12.66 0.48 14.49
C VAL A 34 11.62 -0.54 14.95
N LEU A 35 10.62 -0.13 15.73
CA LEU A 35 9.53 -0.99 16.18
C LEU A 35 8.53 -1.35 15.07
N SER A 36 8.33 -0.45 14.11
CA SER A 36 7.41 -0.68 12.99
C SER A 36 7.96 -1.70 12.00
N ILE A 37 9.28 -1.73 11.80
CA ILE A 37 9.93 -2.64 10.83
C ILE A 37 9.60 -4.12 11.10
N PRO A 38 9.77 -4.68 12.31
CA PRO A 38 9.39 -6.07 12.60
C PRO A 38 7.91 -6.39 12.36
N VAL A 39 7.04 -5.40 12.42
CA VAL A 39 5.59 -5.57 12.21
C VAL A 39 5.25 -5.50 10.73
N THR A 40 5.82 -4.53 10.00
CA THR A 40 5.51 -4.31 8.59
C THR A 40 6.31 -5.20 7.65
N ALA A 41 7.55 -5.55 8.00
CA ALA A 41 8.41 -6.38 7.15
C ALA A 41 7.80 -7.76 6.85
N PRO A 42 7.25 -8.52 7.82
CA PRO A 42 6.60 -9.79 7.52
C PRO A 42 5.39 -9.64 6.59
N MET A 43 4.62 -8.55 6.74
CA MET A 43 3.49 -8.26 5.86
C MET A 43 3.97 -7.99 4.43
N VAL A 44 5.05 -7.22 4.26
CA VAL A 44 5.67 -6.96 2.96
C VAL A 44 6.18 -8.26 2.33
N PHE A 45 6.92 -9.08 3.08
CA PHE A 45 7.41 -10.37 2.58
C PHE A 45 6.27 -11.34 2.22
N ALA A 46 5.19 -11.35 2.98
CA ALA A 46 4.01 -12.15 2.67
C ALA A 46 3.34 -11.68 1.39
N ALA A 47 3.18 -10.37 1.20
CA ALA A 47 2.63 -9.79 -0.02
C ALA A 47 3.50 -10.08 -1.25
N GLU A 48 4.82 -10.03 -1.08
CA GLU A 48 5.78 -10.36 -2.14
C GLU A 48 5.70 -11.85 -2.53
N LYS A 49 5.69 -12.76 -1.55
CA LYS A 49 5.50 -14.20 -1.82
C LYS A 49 4.17 -14.49 -2.49
N PHE A 50 3.11 -13.82 -2.06
CA PHE A 50 1.78 -13.95 -2.65
C PHE A 50 1.77 -13.46 -4.11
N SER A 51 2.32 -12.29 -4.38
CA SER A 51 2.44 -11.73 -5.73
C SER A 51 3.28 -12.63 -6.65
N SER A 52 4.39 -13.14 -6.14
CA SER A 52 5.25 -14.09 -6.85
C SER A 52 4.52 -15.40 -7.15
N ALA A 53 3.81 -15.98 -6.18
CA ALA A 53 3.01 -17.18 -6.37
C ALA A 53 1.87 -16.99 -7.39
N MET A 54 1.22 -15.82 -7.39
CA MET A 54 0.22 -15.48 -8.39
C MET A 54 0.83 -15.40 -9.80
N LYS A 55 1.98 -14.74 -9.95
CA LYS A 55 2.69 -14.63 -11.24
C LYS A 55 3.21 -15.99 -11.73
N ALA A 56 3.61 -16.87 -10.81
CA ALA A 56 4.08 -18.22 -11.13
C ALA A 56 2.94 -19.17 -11.51
N SER A 57 1.68 -18.84 -11.21
CA SER A 57 0.53 -19.70 -11.50
C SER A 57 0.00 -19.46 -12.92
N PRO A 58 0.09 -20.46 -13.83
CA PRO A 58 -0.42 -20.33 -15.19
C PRO A 58 -1.93 -20.07 -15.24
N ARG A 59 -2.67 -20.45 -14.19
CA ARG A 59 -4.11 -20.21 -14.08
C ARG A 59 -4.43 -18.73 -13.90
N VAL A 60 -3.67 -18.02 -13.07
CA VAL A 60 -3.89 -16.58 -12.82
C VAL A 60 -3.57 -15.78 -14.08
N THR A 61 -2.45 -16.08 -14.72
CA THR A 61 -2.08 -15.45 -16.01
C THR A 61 -3.16 -15.66 -17.06
N ARG A 62 -3.69 -16.89 -17.21
CA ARG A 62 -4.79 -17.15 -18.14
C ARG A 62 -6.06 -16.37 -17.82
N VAL A 63 -6.44 -16.25 -16.54
CA VAL A 63 -7.62 -15.44 -16.14
C VAL A 63 -7.42 -13.97 -16.53
N VAL A 64 -6.22 -13.44 -16.31
CA VAL A 64 -5.85 -12.08 -16.71
C VAL A 64 -5.91 -11.92 -18.24
N ASP A 65 -5.37 -12.89 -18.99
CA ASP A 65 -5.42 -12.89 -20.45
C ASP A 65 -6.86 -12.93 -20.99
N TYR A 66 -7.74 -13.76 -20.41
CA TYR A 66 -9.16 -13.80 -20.79
C TYR A 66 -9.89 -12.50 -20.46
N LEU A 67 -9.56 -11.85 -19.34
CA LEU A 67 -10.12 -10.53 -18.99
C LEU A 67 -9.72 -9.48 -20.02
N PHE A 68 -8.42 -9.42 -20.37
CA PHE A 68 -7.96 -8.50 -21.39
C PHE A 68 -8.61 -8.78 -22.75
N ALA A 69 -8.64 -10.04 -23.18
CA ALA A 69 -9.33 -10.43 -24.41
C ALA A 69 -10.79 -10.00 -24.40
N GLY A 70 -11.52 -10.24 -23.31
CA GLY A 70 -12.91 -9.81 -23.14
C GLY A 70 -13.10 -8.30 -23.24
N VAL A 71 -12.26 -7.52 -22.56
CA VAL A 71 -12.30 -6.04 -22.61
C VAL A 71 -12.01 -5.54 -24.02
N PHE A 72 -10.97 -6.05 -24.69
CA PHE A 72 -10.62 -5.66 -26.06
C PHE A 72 -11.71 -6.04 -27.06
N SER A 73 -12.27 -7.25 -26.95
CA SER A 73 -13.40 -7.67 -27.80
C SER A 73 -14.63 -6.79 -27.58
N ALA A 74 -14.96 -6.44 -26.33
CA ALA A 74 -16.05 -5.52 -26.04
C ALA A 74 -15.80 -4.13 -26.61
N PHE A 75 -14.56 -3.62 -26.51
CA PHE A 75 -14.17 -2.36 -27.15
C PHE A 75 -14.28 -2.42 -28.67
N ALA A 76 -13.82 -3.51 -29.30
CA ALA A 76 -13.91 -3.69 -30.74
C ALA A 76 -15.38 -3.71 -31.22
N LEU A 77 -16.25 -4.44 -30.51
CA LEU A 77 -17.69 -4.44 -30.77
C LEU A 77 -18.27 -3.03 -30.63
N LYS A 78 -17.91 -2.30 -29.57
CA LYS A 78 -18.38 -0.92 -29.37
C LYS A 78 -17.95 -0.02 -30.53
N ILE A 79 -16.70 -0.10 -30.97
CA ILE A 79 -16.17 0.68 -32.11
C ILE A 79 -16.93 0.34 -33.40
N LEU A 80 -17.12 -0.95 -33.70
CA LEU A 80 -17.90 -1.39 -34.86
C LEU A 80 -19.33 -0.84 -34.81
N THR A 81 -20.01 -0.94 -33.67
CA THR A 81 -21.38 -0.40 -33.51
C THR A 81 -21.43 1.13 -33.55
N ALA A 82 -20.35 1.81 -33.14
CA ALA A 82 -20.24 3.27 -33.17
C ALA A 82 -19.95 3.83 -34.57
N HIS A 83 -19.21 3.10 -35.41
CA HIS A 83 -18.95 3.46 -36.82
C HIS A 83 -20.01 2.93 -37.80
N ALA A 84 -20.87 2.00 -37.38
CA ALA A 84 -21.99 1.49 -38.18
C ALA A 84 -23.23 2.42 -38.14
N LYS A 85 -23.12 3.61 -37.55
CA LYS A 85 -24.12 4.67 -37.53
C LYS A 85 -23.54 5.93 -38.14
#